data_AF-A0A381XLC1-F1
#
_entry.id   AF-A0A381XLC1-F1
#
_cell.length_a   1.000
_cell.length_b   1.000
_cell.length_c   1.000
_cell.angle_alpha   90.00
_cell.angle_beta   90.00
_cell.angle_gamma   90.00
#
_symmetry.space_group_name_H-M   'P 1'
#
loop_
_entity.id
_entity.type
_entity.pdbx_description
1 polymer ?
#
loop_
_entity_poly.entity_id
_entity_poly.type
_entity_poly.pdbx_seq_one_letter_code
_entity_poly.pdbx_strand_id
1 'polypeptide(L)'
;METAGKSISEFLIGHVQNIDKPTIAIVCGKGNNSGDGFAAAKFLHSNKYNPQIFCICSLNELSNDARYFANQCLDMGISIQFSCINVIDDLKYDFIIDGLLGTGVTGP
;
A
#
# COMPACT_ATOMS: atom_id res chain seq x y z
N MET A 1 -11.11 -0.97 -7.17
CA MET A 1 -10.14 -0.71 -6.11
C MET A 1 -10.60 -1.15 -4.73
N GLU A 2 -11.68 -0.61 -4.15
CA GLU A 2 -12.13 -1.00 -2.79
C GLU A 2 -12.20 -2.53 -2.60
N THR A 3 -12.86 -3.25 -3.50
CA THR A 3 -12.97 -4.72 -3.46
C THR A 3 -11.63 -5.44 -3.60
N ALA A 4 -10.74 -4.94 -4.45
CA ALA A 4 -9.42 -5.52 -4.66
C ALA A 4 -8.54 -5.33 -3.41
N GLY A 5 -8.48 -4.11 -2.87
CA GLY A 5 -7.79 -3.81 -1.62
C GLY A 5 -8.33 -4.63 -0.44
N LYS A 6 -9.65 -4.79 -0.33
CA LYS A 6 -10.26 -5.68 0.67
C LYS A 6 -9.78 -7.12 0.52
N SER A 7 -9.80 -7.65 -0.70
CA SER A 7 -9.37 -9.02 -0.98
C SER A 7 -7.89 -9.24 -0.66
N ILE A 8 -7.03 -8.28 -0.97
CA ILE A 8 -5.61 -8.30 -0.60
C ILE A 8 -5.44 -8.32 0.93
N SER A 9 -6.17 -7.46 1.64
CA SER A 9 -6.14 -7.43 3.11
C SER A 9 -6.59 -8.74 3.73
N GLU A 10 -7.69 -9.32 3.25
CA GLU A 10 -8.21 -10.60 3.76
C GLU A 10 -7.24 -11.75 3.48
N PHE A 11 -6.65 -11.78 2.29
CA PHE A 11 -5.61 -12.74 1.95
C PHE A 11 -4.43 -12.63 2.91
N LEU A 12 -3.88 -11.42 3.12
CA LEU A 12 -2.72 -11.25 4.00
C LEU A 12 -3.05 -11.63 5.45
N ILE A 13 -4.19 -11.19 5.98
CA ILE A 13 -4.64 -11.52 7.35
C ILE A 13 -4.66 -13.04 7.57
N GLY A 14 -5.15 -13.81 6.60
CA GLY A 14 -5.17 -15.28 6.68
C GLY A 14 -3.78 -15.93 6.79
N HIS A 15 -2.73 -15.25 6.31
CA HIS A 15 -1.35 -15.74 6.33
C HIS A 15 -0.53 -15.23 7.51
N VAL A 16 -0.92 -14.10 8.11
CA VAL A 16 -0.14 -13.45 9.18
C VAL A 16 -0.72 -13.65 10.58
N GLN A 17 -1.89 -14.29 10.70
CA GLN A 17 -2.59 -14.50 11.99
C GLN A 17 -1.77 -15.22 13.08
N ASN A 18 -0.74 -15.98 12.70
CA ASN A 18 0.12 -16.73 13.63
C ASN A 18 1.45 -16.01 13.95
N ILE A 19 1.65 -14.79 13.43
CA ILE A 19 2.84 -13.99 13.65
C ILE A 19 2.49 -12.92 14.69
N ASP A 20 3.27 -12.82 15.76
CA ASP A 20 3.07 -11.74 16.73
C ASP A 20 3.51 -10.40 16.12
N LYS A 21 2.55 -9.47 15.96
CA LYS A 21 2.76 -8.11 15.43
C LYS A 21 3.56 -8.09 14.10
N PRO A 22 3.01 -8.68 13.02
CA PRO A 22 3.69 -8.71 11.73
C PRO A 22 3.89 -7.29 11.20
N THR A 23 5.11 -7.03 10.74
CA THR A 23 5.48 -5.79 10.06
C THR A 23 5.08 -5.88 8.59
N ILE A 24 4.31 -4.90 8.12
CA ILE A 24 3.77 -4.88 6.76
C ILE A 24 4.20 -3.58 6.06
N ALA A 25 4.91 -3.71 4.95
CA ALA A 25 5.19 -2.63 4.03
C ALA A 25 4.29 -2.72 2.80
N ILE A 26 3.90 -1.56 2.27
CA ILE A 26 3.16 -1.45 1.01
C ILE A 26 3.92 -0.48 0.13
N VAL A 27 4.41 -0.95 -1.01
CA VAL A 27 5.18 -0.12 -1.95
C VAL A 27 4.27 0.31 -3.09
N CYS A 28 4.09 1.61 -3.26
CA CYS A 28 3.08 2.19 -4.14
C CYS A 28 3.72 2.95 -5.30
N GLY A 29 3.28 2.65 -6.52
CA GLY A 29 3.55 3.43 -7.73
C GLY A 29 2.59 4.62 -7.92
N LYS A 30 2.60 5.19 -9.12
CA LYS A 30 1.73 6.33 -9.48
C LYS A 30 0.33 5.95 -9.97
N GLY A 31 0.19 4.75 -10.54
CA GLY A 31 -1.01 4.33 -11.26
C GLY A 31 -2.06 3.67 -10.37
N ASN A 32 -3.14 3.16 -10.98
CA ASN A 32 -4.25 2.54 -10.24
C ASN A 32 -3.84 1.31 -9.41
N ASN A 33 -2.74 0.63 -9.75
CA ASN A 33 -2.20 -0.47 -8.95
C ASN A 33 -1.85 -0.02 -7.52
N SER A 34 -1.33 1.20 -7.36
CA SER A 34 -1.02 1.72 -6.03
C SER A 34 -2.28 2.02 -5.23
N GLY A 35 -3.37 2.35 -5.92
CA GLY A 35 -4.66 2.52 -5.31
C GLY A 35 -5.23 1.22 -4.71
N ASP A 36 -4.97 0.05 -5.30
CA ASP A 36 -5.29 -1.23 -4.65
C ASP A 36 -4.45 -1.43 -3.38
N GLY A 37 -3.18 -1.01 -3.39
CA GLY A 37 -2.31 -0.98 -2.22
C GLY A 37 -2.79 -0.05 -1.10
N PHE A 38 -3.17 1.20 -1.43
CA PHE A 38 -3.77 2.13 -0.46
C PHE A 38 -5.10 1.61 0.08
N ALA A 39 -5.94 1.02 -0.77
CA ALA A 39 -7.18 0.38 -0.33
C ALA A 39 -6.89 -0.79 0.63
N ALA A 40 -5.91 -1.64 0.33
CA ALA A 40 -5.48 -2.70 1.23
C ALA A 40 -5.00 -2.16 2.58
N ALA A 41 -4.21 -1.07 2.58
CA ALA A 41 -3.73 -0.42 3.80
C ALA A 41 -4.87 0.03 4.72
N LYS A 42 -5.91 0.65 4.16
CA LYS A 42 -7.13 1.04 4.88
C LYS A 42 -7.76 -0.18 5.59
N PHE A 43 -7.97 -1.29 4.88
CA PHE A 43 -8.58 -2.48 5.48
C PHE A 43 -7.69 -3.16 6.51
N LEU A 44 -6.38 -3.22 6.28
CA LEU A 44 -5.40 -3.74 7.24
C LEU A 44 -5.43 -2.90 8.53
N HIS A 45 -5.43 -1.57 8.40
CA HIS A 45 -5.52 -0.66 9.54
C HIS A 45 -6.84 -0.82 10.32
N SER A 46 -7.97 -0.94 9.61
CA SER A 46 -9.27 -1.24 10.25
C SER A 46 -9.26 -2.56 11.03
N ASN A 47 -8.48 -3.54 10.59
CA ASN A 47 -8.26 -4.83 11.26
C ASN A 47 -7.11 -4.81 12.30
N LYS A 48 -6.68 -3.62 12.76
CA LYS A 48 -5.68 -3.42 13.83
C LYS A 48 -4.24 -3.79 13.46
N TYR A 49 -3.94 -3.88 12.18
CA TYR A 49 -2.55 -3.92 11.70
C TYR A 49 -2.01 -2.50 11.49
N ASN A 50 -0.68 -2.35 11.47
CA ASN A 50 -0.02 -1.07 11.29
C ASN A 50 0.83 -1.07 9.99
N PRO A 51 0.20 -1.00 8.80
CA PRO A 51 0.95 -0.96 7.56
C PRO A 51 1.72 0.36 7.42
N GLN A 52 2.92 0.28 6.86
CA GLN A 52 3.69 1.45 6.43
C GLN A 52 3.72 1.51 4.91
N ILE A 53 3.30 2.65 4.36
CA ILE A 53 3.23 2.85 2.92
C ILE A 53 4.43 3.64 2.43
N PHE A 54 5.05 3.17 1.35
CA PHE A 54 6.18 3.77 0.66
C PHE A 54 5.75 4.08 -0.78
N CYS A 55 5.43 5.34 -1.06
CA CYS A 55 5.02 5.79 -2.38
C CYS A 55 6.20 6.43 -3.12
N ILE A 56 6.56 5.91 -4.28
CA ILE A 56 7.73 6.39 -5.06
C ILE A 56 7.51 7.77 -5.70
N CYS A 57 6.27 8.25 -5.73
CA CYS A 57 5.92 9.58 -6.26
C CYS A 57 5.25 10.44 -5.18
N SER A 58 5.01 11.71 -5.49
CA SER A 58 4.24 12.60 -4.63
C SER A 58 2.72 12.30 -4.70
N LEU A 59 1.98 12.78 -3.71
CA LEU A 59 0.51 12.69 -3.66
C LEU A 59 -0.18 13.27 -4.92
N ASN A 60 0.39 14.32 -5.51
CA ASN A 60 -0.17 15.00 -6.67
C ASN A 60 0.08 14.27 -8.00
N GLU A 61 1.03 13.34 -8.02
CA GLU A 61 1.36 12.52 -9.20
C GLU A 61 0.56 11.22 -9.26
N LEU A 62 -0.16 10.89 -8.19
CA LEU A 62 -1.07 9.75 -8.16
C LEU A 62 -2.22 9.93 -9.14
N SER A 63 -2.68 8.82 -9.72
CA SER A 63 -3.96 8.80 -10.41
C SER A 63 -5.11 9.24 -9.49
N ASN A 64 -6.23 9.67 -10.07
CA ASN A 64 -7.39 10.12 -9.29
C ASN A 64 -7.86 9.05 -8.29
N ASP A 65 -7.95 7.79 -8.75
CA ASP A 65 -8.36 6.67 -7.90
C ASP A 65 -7.34 6.40 -6.79
N ALA A 66 -6.04 6.33 -7.13
CA ALA A 66 -4.99 6.11 -6.15
C ALA A 66 -4.95 7.23 -5.09
N ARG A 67 -5.06 8.48 -5.52
CA ARG A 67 -5.10 9.66 -4.64
C ARG A 67 -6.31 9.65 -3.71
N TYR A 68 -7.47 9.21 -4.18
CA TYR A 68 -8.66 9.07 -3.34
C TYR A 68 -8.42 8.13 -2.14
N PHE A 69 -7.77 6.99 -2.36
CA PHE A 69 -7.44 6.07 -1.27
C PHE A 69 -6.23 6.51 -0.44
N ALA A 70 -5.24 7.17 -1.05
CA ALA A 70 -4.13 7.77 -0.31
C ALA A 70 -4.64 8.81 0.70
N ASN A 71 -5.60 9.66 0.31
CA ASN A 71 -6.23 10.62 1.22
C ASN A 71 -6.98 9.93 2.37
N GLN A 72 -7.74 8.85 2.10
CA GLN A 72 -8.36 8.06 3.17
C GLN A 72 -7.32 7.49 4.15
N CYS A 73 -6.18 7.02 3.65
CA CYS A 73 -5.09 6.53 4.49
C CYS A 73 -4.52 7.65 5.38
N LEU A 74 -4.33 8.85 4.84
CA LEU A 74 -3.90 10.03 5.58
C LEU A 74 -4.92 10.42 6.67
N ASP A 75 -6.21 10.45 6.32
CA ASP A 75 -7.30 10.78 7.27
C ASP A 75 -7.39 9.75 8.42
N MET A 76 -7.02 8.49 8.15
CA MET A 76 -6.94 7.42 9.14
C MET A 76 -5.64 7.42 9.96
N GLY A 77 -4.70 8.31 9.65
CA GLY A 77 -3.40 8.39 10.33
C GLY A 77 -2.41 7.28 9.95
N ILE A 78 -2.61 6.62 8.81
CA ILE A 78 -1.69 5.58 8.32
C ILE A 78 -0.40 6.26 7.85
N SER A 79 0.75 5.69 8.21
CA SER A 79 2.06 6.23 7.83
C SER A 79 2.31 6.08 6.33
N ILE A 80 2.52 7.20 5.64
CA ILE A 80 2.85 7.24 4.20
C ILE A 80 4.12 8.07 4.00
N GLN A 81 5.14 7.47 3.38
CA GLN A 81 6.30 8.18 2.88
C GLN A 81 6.13 8.40 1.38
N PHE A 82 6.07 9.66 0.96
CA PHE A 82 6.02 10.02 -0.47
C PHE A 82 7.42 10.30 -1.02
N SER A 83 7.59 10.16 -2.33
CA SER A 83 8.86 10.38 -3.04
C SER A 83 10.04 9.56 -2.46
N CYS A 84 9.78 8.35 -1.99
CA CYS A 84 10.71 7.56 -1.17
C CYS A 84 11.65 6.64 -1.97
N ILE A 85 12.03 7.00 -3.19
CA ILE A 85 12.82 6.15 -4.11
C ILE A 85 14.11 5.61 -3.47
N ASN A 86 14.73 6.35 -2.56
CA ASN A 86 15.99 5.98 -1.90
C ASN A 86 15.82 5.20 -0.59
N VAL A 87 14.59 4.97 -0.12
CA VAL A 87 14.30 4.33 1.18
C VAL A 87 13.99 2.82 1.01
N ILE A 88 13.82 2.38 -0.24
CA ILE A 88 13.32 1.05 -0.57
C ILE A 88 14.41 -0.03 -0.45
N ASP A 89 15.70 0.33 -0.59
CA ASP A 89 16.80 -0.65 -0.68
C ASP A 89 17.02 -1.48 0.61
N ASP A 90 16.54 -1.00 1.76
CA ASP A 90 16.67 -1.66 3.07
C ASP A 90 15.31 -2.08 3.69
N LEU A 91 14.27 -2.27 2.88
CA LEU A 91 12.95 -2.72 3.33
C LEU A 91 13.02 -4.10 4.01
N LYS A 92 13.07 -4.10 5.35
CA LYS A 92 12.98 -5.30 6.20
C LYS A 92 11.63 -5.36 6.89
N TYR A 93 10.70 -6.06 6.25
CA TYR A 93 9.34 -6.29 6.76
C TYR A 93 9.00 -7.77 6.60
N ASP A 94 8.15 -8.30 7.48
CA ASP A 94 7.66 -9.69 7.39
C ASP A 94 6.88 -9.90 6.08
N PHE A 95 6.17 -8.86 5.63
CA PHE A 95 5.41 -8.86 4.38
C PHE A 95 5.56 -7.54 3.62
N ILE A 96 5.70 -7.66 2.31
CA ILE A 96 5.72 -6.53 1.37
C ILE A 96 4.60 -6.73 0.36
N ILE A 97 3.70 -5.75 0.25
CA ILE A 97 2.70 -5.69 -0.81
C ILE A 97 3.25 -4.80 -1.94
N ASP A 98 3.45 -5.38 -3.12
CA ASP A 98 3.88 -4.65 -4.31
C ASP A 98 2.68 -4.04 -5.06
N GLY A 99 2.57 -2.71 -4.96
CA GLY A 99 1.64 -1.84 -5.66
C GLY A 99 2.31 -0.91 -6.67
N LEU A 100 3.51 -1.26 -7.18
CA LEU A 100 4.29 -0.41 -8.08
C LEU A 100 3.68 -0.31 -9.48
N LEU A 101 3.60 -1.44 -10.18
CA LEU A 101 3.18 -1.51 -11.58
C LEU A 101 2.05 -2.52 -11.74
N GLY A 102 1.06 -2.16 -12.55
CA GLY A 102 -0.04 -3.03 -12.94
C GLY A 102 -0.09 -3.24 -14.45
N THR A 103 -1.23 -3.71 -14.94
CA THR A 103 -1.45 -4.03 -16.37
C THR A 103 -1.34 -2.83 -17.31
N GLY A 104 -1.44 -1.60 -16.79
CA GLY A 104 -1.29 -0.36 -17.56
C GLY A 104 0.15 0.09 -17.80
N VAL A 105 1.16 -0.68 -17.36
CA VAL A 105 2.55 -0.35 -17.64
C VAL A 105 2.85 -0.61 -19.12
N THR A 106 3.59 0.32 -19.74
CA THR A 106 4.25 0.11 -21.03
C THR A 106 5.74 0.27 -20.78
N GLY A 107 6.50 -0.79 -21.04
CA GLY A 107 7.96 -0.79 -20.86
C GLY A 107 8.71 -0.18 -22.06
N PRO A 108 10.04 -0.08 -21.97
CA PRO A 108 10.90 0.02 -23.14
C PRO A 108 10.75 -1.19 -24.07
#